data_AF-A0A961ZAJ8-F1
#
_entry.id   AF-A0A961ZAJ8-F1
#
_cell.length_a   1.000
_cell.length_b   1.000
_cell.length_c   1.000
_cell.angle_alpha   90.00
_cell.angle_beta   90.00
_cell.angle_gamma   90.00
#
_symmetry.space_group_name_H-M   'P 1'
#
loop_
_entity.id
_entity.type
_entity.pdbx_description
1 polymer ?
#
loop_
_entity_poly.entity_id
_entity_poly.type
_entity_poly.pdbx_seq_one_letter_code
_entity_poly.pdbx_strand_id
1 'polypeptide(L)'
;MRTFLISYDLANPAQNKHAIAQSIMSAGERWARPLESTWYLTSSADEASLAERFGPLLDTDDGLLIQSVDDQAVLTNTSLRWFRQRRQPATEMAAARESNIVAFPAPKPDLDAEPELPFAKAS
;
A
#
# COMPACT_ATOMS: atom_id res chain seq x y z
N MET A 1 -3.90 18.36 18.58
CA MET A 1 -3.68 17.01 18.03
C MET A 1 -3.67 17.10 16.52
N ARG A 2 -2.65 16.54 15.88
CA ARG A 2 -2.49 16.60 14.42
C ARG A 2 -2.19 15.21 13.89
N THR A 3 -2.51 14.98 12.62
CA THR A 3 -2.12 13.77 11.91
C THR A 3 -0.86 14.05 11.12
N PHE A 4 0.10 13.14 11.22
CA PHE A 4 1.38 13.21 10.52
C PHE A 4 1.48 12.07 9.53
N LEU A 5 1.93 12.38 8.32
CA LEU A 5 2.52 11.42 7.42
C LEU A 5 3.98 11.24 7.84
N ILE A 6 4.33 10.03 8.23
CA ILE A 6 5.70 9.64 8.55
C ILE A 6 6.12 8.63 7.49
N SER A 7 7.20 8.93 6.76
CA SER A 7 7.81 8.01 5.82
C SER A 7 9.29 7.91 6.12
N TYR A 8 9.84 6.71 6.03
CA TYR A 8 11.27 6.50 6.21
C TYR A 8 11.85 5.66 5.08
N ASP A 9 13.15 5.76 4.89
CA ASP A 9 13.92 4.88 4.03
C ASP A 9 15.14 4.40 4.80
N LEU A 10 15.33 3.08 4.87
CA LEU A 10 16.40 2.48 5.66
C LEU A 10 17.40 1.83 4.72
N ALA A 11 18.66 2.27 4.77
CA ALA A 11 19.76 1.66 4.02
C ALA A 11 19.96 0.19 4.43
N ASN A 12 19.71 -0.14 5.70
CA ASN A 12 19.74 -1.52 6.20
C ASN A 12 18.43 -1.91 6.95
N PRO A 13 17.40 -2.37 6.22
CA PRO A 13 16.09 -2.67 6.79
C PRO A 13 16.08 -3.79 7.85
N ALA A 14 17.09 -4.65 7.87
CA ALA A 14 17.14 -5.79 8.79
C ALA A 14 17.43 -5.37 10.25
N GLN A 15 18.11 -4.24 10.45
CA GLN A 15 18.52 -3.81 11.78
C GLN A 15 17.41 -3.02 12.50
N ASN A 16 16.89 -1.96 11.87
CA ASN A 16 16.15 -0.93 12.61
C ASN A 16 14.65 -0.87 12.32
N LYS A 17 14.15 -1.59 11.30
CA LYS A 17 12.75 -1.54 10.85
C LYS A 17 11.73 -1.91 11.92
N HIS A 18 12.05 -2.88 12.78
CA HIS A 18 11.15 -3.28 13.86
C HIS A 18 11.13 -2.24 14.98
N ALA A 19 12.31 -1.70 15.32
CA ALA A 19 12.44 -0.67 16.35
C ALA A 19 11.71 0.61 15.97
N ILE A 20 11.88 1.10 14.73
CA ILE A 20 11.20 2.32 14.27
C ILE A 20 9.68 2.13 14.21
N ALA A 21 9.19 0.97 13.77
CA ALA A 21 7.76 0.67 13.77
C ALA A 21 7.17 0.69 15.18
N GLN A 22 7.84 0.08 16.16
CA GLN A 22 7.41 0.11 17.57
C GLN A 22 7.46 1.54 18.16
N SER A 23 8.47 2.32 17.80
CA SER A 23 8.58 3.72 18.23
C SER A 23 7.43 4.56 17.69
N ILE A 24 7.07 4.42 16.41
CA ILE A 24 5.93 5.09 15.79
C ILE A 24 4.62 4.68 16.47
N MET A 25 4.39 3.37 16.66
CA MET A 25 3.17 2.85 17.29
C MET A 25 3.00 3.35 18.73
N SER A 26 4.10 3.52 19.47
CA SER A 26 4.09 4.03 20.85
C SER A 26 4.10 5.55 20.96
N ALA A 27 4.26 6.28 19.85
CA ALA A 27 4.33 7.75 19.82
C ALA A 27 2.99 8.43 19.58
N GLY A 28 2.00 7.70 19.06
CA GLY A 28 0.69 8.26 18.74
C GLY A 28 -0.44 7.52 19.43
N GLU A 29 -1.57 8.23 19.52
CA GLU A 29 -2.81 7.67 20.04
C GLU A 29 -3.50 6.78 19.01
N ARG A 30 -3.35 7.12 17.74
CA ARG A 30 -3.87 6.37 16.59
C ARG A 30 -2.83 6.34 15.50
N TRP A 31 -2.74 5.22 14.80
CA TRP A 31 -1.84 5.07 13.67
C TRP A 31 -2.45 4.18 12.60
N ALA A 32 -2.01 4.38 11.37
CA ALA A 32 -2.26 3.49 10.25
C ALA A 32 -0.97 3.29 9.47
N ARG A 33 -0.77 2.11 8.91
CA ARG A 33 0.41 1.78 8.10
C ARG A 33 -0.02 1.47 6.66
N PRO A 34 -0.25 2.49 5.82
CA PRO A 34 -0.66 2.28 4.44
C PRO A 34 0.44 1.61 3.61
N LEU A 35 1.73 1.86 3.86
CA LEU A 35 2.81 1.18 3.15
C LEU A 35 3.84 0.65 4.12
N GLU A 36 4.77 -0.15 3.63
CA GLU A 36 5.77 -0.79 4.48
C GLU A 36 6.60 0.22 5.28
N SER A 37 7.00 1.33 4.67
CA SER A 37 7.75 2.39 5.35
C SER A 37 6.97 3.69 5.55
N THR A 38 5.66 3.69 5.27
CA THR A 38 4.82 4.89 5.36
C THR A 38 3.70 4.69 6.36
N TRP A 39 3.51 5.69 7.21
CA TRP A 39 2.65 5.68 8.37
C TRP A 39 1.83 6.97 8.45
N TYR A 40 0.59 6.86 8.89
CA TYR A 40 -0.14 7.97 9.47
C TYR A 40 -0.10 7.84 10.98
N LEU A 41 0.18 8.93 11.68
CA LEU A 41 0.25 8.99 13.13
C LEU A 41 -0.53 10.21 13.65
N THR A 42 -1.53 9.99 14.48
CA THR A 42 -2.15 11.08 15.25
C THR A 42 -1.44 11.22 16.58
N SER A 43 -0.84 12.38 16.84
CA SER A 43 -0.14 12.68 18.09
C SER A 43 -0.41 14.11 18.56
N SER A 44 -0.14 14.36 19.85
CA SER A 44 -0.08 15.69 20.44
C SER A 44 1.31 16.33 20.30
N ALA A 45 2.34 15.52 20.04
CA ALA A 45 3.69 15.99 19.73
C ALA A 45 3.73 16.74 18.39
N ASP A 46 4.70 17.64 18.25
CA ASP A 46 5.02 18.30 16.98
C ASP A 46 6.04 17.51 16.15
N GLU A 47 6.29 17.97 14.93
CA GLU A 47 7.17 17.32 13.95
C GLU A 47 8.60 17.19 14.48
N ALA A 48 9.10 18.23 15.16
CA ALA A 48 10.45 18.27 15.71
C ALA A 48 10.61 17.24 16.84
N SER A 49 9.66 17.17 17.77
CA SER A 49 9.67 16.19 18.86
C SER A 49 9.61 14.75 18.35
N LEU A 50 8.84 14.51 17.28
CA LEU A 50 8.78 13.20 16.63
C LEU A 50 10.10 12.87 15.93
N ALA A 51 10.73 13.83 15.24
CA ALA A 51 12.03 13.65 14.61
C ALA A 51 13.13 13.34 15.64
N GLU A 52 13.17 14.07 16.76
CA GLU A 52 14.09 13.79 17.86
C GLU A 52 13.90 12.39 18.45
N ARG A 53 12.65 11.93 18.55
CA ARG A 53 12.34 10.58 19.06
C ARG A 53 12.78 9.48 18.11
N PHE A 54 12.66 9.68 16.80
CA PHE A 54 12.98 8.65 15.80
C PHE A 54 14.44 8.69 15.35
N GLY A 55 15.10 9.85 15.44
CA GLY A 55 16.49 10.06 15.05
C GLY A 55 17.48 9.03 15.57
N PRO A 56 17.44 8.63 16.87
CA PRO A 56 18.34 7.61 17.40
C PRO A 56 18.18 6.20 16.81
N LEU A 57 17.10 5.96 16.04
CA LEU A 57 16.83 4.69 15.37
C LEU A 57 17.25 4.70 13.89
N LEU A 58 17.82 5.80 13.42
CA LEU A 58 18.23 6.04 12.05
C LEU A 58 19.76 6.14 11.97
N ASP A 59 20.33 5.52 10.95
CA ASP A 59 21.74 5.67 10.61
C ASP A 59 21.96 6.91 9.73
N THR A 60 23.23 7.25 9.46
CA THR A 60 23.60 8.45 8.67
C THR A 60 23.09 8.41 7.23
N ASP A 61 22.90 7.21 6.67
CA ASP A 61 22.41 7.01 5.30
C ASP A 61 20.89 6.77 5.23
N ASP A 62 20.19 6.83 6.36
CA ASP A 62 18.74 6.64 6.41
C ASP A 62 17.98 7.97 6.16
N GLY A 63 16.80 7.85 5.56
CA GLY A 63 15.89 8.97 5.30
C GLY A 63 14.70 8.97 6.27
N LEU A 64 14.29 10.16 6.73
CA LEU A 64 13.06 10.36 7.49
C LEU A 64 12.32 11.61 7.00
N LEU A 65 11.03 11.44 6.71
CA LEU A 65 10.10 12.50 6.38
C LEU A 65 8.96 12.50 7.40
N ILE A 66 8.73 13.65 8.03
CA ILE A 66 7.57 13.89 8.89
C ILE A 66 6.88 15.14 8.38
N GLN A 67 5.60 15.01 8.06
CA GLN A 67 4.79 16.11 7.55
C GLN A 67 3.41 16.10 8.20
N SER A 68 2.96 17.24 8.74
CA SER A 68 1.56 17.39 9.12
C SER A 68 0.68 17.30 7.88
N VAL A 69 -0.34 16.45 7.92
CA VAL A 69 -1.32 16.29 6.85
C VAL A 69 -2.70 16.75 7.32
N ASP A 70 -3.47 17.24 6.35
CA ASP A 70 -4.88 17.54 6.56
C ASP A 70 -5.72 16.25 6.63
N ASP A 71 -6.97 16.36 7.06
CA ASP A 71 -7.86 15.21 7.25
C ASP A 71 -8.40 14.62 5.93
N GLN A 72 -8.19 15.30 4.80
CA GLN A 72 -8.57 14.85 3.47
C GLN A 72 -7.41 14.10 2.80
N ALA A 73 -7.55 12.79 2.65
CA ALA A 73 -6.61 11.96 1.91
C ALA A 73 -7.35 10.99 0.97
N VAL A 74 -6.89 10.90 -0.27
CA VAL A 74 -7.36 9.87 -1.23
C VAL A 74 -6.31 8.77 -1.29
N LEU A 75 -6.67 7.58 -0.83
CA LEU A 75 -5.84 6.39 -0.95
C LEU A 75 -6.40 5.48 -2.04
N THR A 76 -5.69 5.40 -3.17
CA THR A 76 -6.01 4.41 -4.21
C THR A 76 -5.19 3.15 -3.95
N ASN A 77 -5.80 2.16 -3.29
CA ASN A 77 -5.18 0.86 -3.08
C ASN A 77 -5.16 0.07 -4.40
N THR A 78 -4.02 0.04 -5.08
CA THR A 78 -3.81 -0.73 -6.31
C THR A 78 -3.30 -2.15 -6.05
N SER A 79 -3.12 -2.54 -4.79
CA SER A 79 -2.54 -3.82 -4.40
C SER A 79 -3.60 -4.76 -3.80
N LEU A 80 -4.01 -5.76 -4.59
CA LEU A 80 -4.87 -6.88 -4.17
C LEU A 80 -4.33 -7.66 -2.94
N ARG A 81 -3.06 -7.44 -2.55
CA ARG A 81 -2.37 -8.11 -1.44
C ARG A 81 -2.92 -7.82 -0.04
N TRP A 82 -3.73 -6.76 0.13
CA TRP A 82 -4.30 -6.39 1.43
C TRP A 82 -5.60 -7.11 1.77
N PHE A 83 -6.29 -7.68 0.78
CA PHE A 83 -7.47 -8.48 1.02
C PHE A 83 -7.07 -9.95 1.15
N ARG A 84 -6.98 -10.46 2.38
CA ARG A 84 -6.93 -11.90 2.64
C ARG A 84 -8.34 -12.39 3.00
N GLN A 85 -8.92 -13.22 2.15
CA GLN A 85 -10.15 -13.94 2.48
C GLN A 85 -9.87 -14.88 3.66
N ARG A 86 -10.75 -14.87 4.67
CA ARG A 86 -10.69 -15.82 5.79
C ARG A 86 -10.78 -17.23 5.21
N ARG A 87 -9.69 -18.01 5.26
CA ARG A 87 -9.73 -19.43 4.90
C ARG A 87 -10.77 -20.10 5.78
N GLN A 88 -11.85 -20.58 5.19
CA GLN A 88 -12.72 -21.55 5.86
C GLN A 88 -11.87 -22.80 6.15
N PRO A 89 -12.06 -23.44 7.32
CA PRO A 89 -11.29 -24.62 7.68
C PRO A 89 -11.56 -25.76 6.69
N ALA A 90 -10.52 -26.57 6.50
CA ALA A 90 -10.34 -27.56 5.46
C ALA A 90 -11.45 -28.62 5.39
N THR A 91 -12.43 -28.41 4.52
CA THR A 91 -13.33 -29.46 4.01
C THR A 91 -13.80 -29.04 2.63
N GLU A 92 -12.91 -29.12 1.64
CA GLU A 92 -13.19 -29.23 0.19
C GLU A 92 -11.86 -29.13 -0.58
N MET A 93 -10.88 -29.92 -0.13
CA MET A 93 -9.54 -29.96 -0.67
C MET A 93 -9.48 -31.04 -1.77
N ALA A 94 -10.18 -30.85 -2.89
CA ALA A 94 -10.11 -31.82 -3.98
C ALA A 94 -10.27 -31.27 -5.42
N ALA A 95 -10.69 -30.01 -5.65
CA ALA A 95 -11.01 -29.59 -7.03
C ALA A 95 -10.33 -28.31 -7.55
N ALA A 96 -9.48 -27.61 -6.78
CA ALA A 96 -8.94 -26.31 -7.21
C ALA A 96 -7.41 -26.23 -7.14
N ARG A 97 -6.72 -27.30 -7.58
CA ARG A 97 -5.26 -27.35 -7.48
C ARG A 97 -4.51 -26.50 -8.50
N GLU A 98 -5.14 -25.92 -9.51
CA GLU A 98 -4.40 -25.19 -10.56
C GLU A 98 -5.19 -24.00 -11.10
N SER A 99 -5.12 -22.85 -10.41
CA SER A 99 -4.95 -21.52 -11.02
C SER A 99 -5.20 -20.42 -9.99
N ASN A 100 -4.14 -19.71 -9.59
CA ASN A 100 -4.24 -18.45 -8.86
C ASN A 100 -4.34 -17.24 -9.82
N ILE A 101 -4.81 -17.47 -11.05
CA ILE A 101 -4.97 -16.44 -12.08
C ILE A 101 -6.46 -16.19 -12.21
N VAL A 102 -6.94 -15.09 -11.63
CA VAL A 102 -8.20 -14.50 -12.08
C VAL A 102 -7.87 -13.84 -13.42
N ALA A 103 -7.96 -14.59 -14.51
CA ALA A 103 -7.98 -14.00 -15.83
C ALA A 103 -9.21 -13.09 -15.85
N PHE A 104 -9.02 -11.80 -16.14
CA PHE A 104 -10.15 -10.95 -16.51
C PHE A 104 -10.96 -11.70 -17.57
N PRO A 105 -12.30 -11.69 -17.50
CA PRO A 105 -13.10 -12.28 -18.56
C PRO A 105 -12.62 -11.68 -19.87
N ALA A 106 -12.16 -12.55 -20.79
CA ALA A 106 -11.77 -12.11 -22.12
C ALA A 106 -12.92 -11.25 -22.68
N PRO A 107 -12.63 -10.11 -23.35
CA PRO A 107 -13.68 -9.34 -23.99
C PRO A 107 -14.48 -10.31 -24.85
N LYS A 108 -15.81 -10.31 -24.66
CA LYS A 108 -16.69 -11.10 -25.51
C LYS A 108 -16.38 -10.68 -26.95
N PRO A 109 -16.24 -11.62 -27.90
CA PRO A 109 -16.12 -11.24 -29.30
C PRO A 109 -17.34 -10.38 -29.63
N ASP A 110 -17.11 -9.18 -30.16
CA ASP A 110 -18.18 -8.32 -30.67
C ASP A 110 -18.91 -9.09 -31.75
N LEU A 111 -20.10 -9.60 -31.41
CA LEU A 111 -21.01 -10.26 -32.35
C LEU A 111 -21.64 -9.24 -33.32
N ASP A 112 -21.41 -7.95 -33.09
CA ASP A 112 -21.94 -6.82 -33.85
C ASP A 112 -20.85 -6.12 -34.68
N ALA A 113 -19.73 -6.77 -34.98
CA ALA A 113 -18.80 -6.28 -35.99
C ALA A 113 -19.52 -6.23 -37.34
N GLU A 114 -20.07 -5.07 -37.68
CA GLU A 114 -20.64 -4.79 -39.00
C GLU A 114 -19.66 -5.25 -40.08
N PRO A 115 -20.12 -5.97 -41.12
CA PRO A 115 -19.22 -6.44 -42.15
C PRO A 115 -18.50 -5.26 -42.79
N GLU A 116 -17.16 -5.25 -42.74
CA GLU A 116 -16.36 -4.22 -43.37
C GLU A 116 -16.75 -4.10 -44.85
N LEU A 117 -17.33 -2.95 -45.21
CA LEU A 117 -17.68 -2.65 -46.59
C LEU A 117 -16.38 -2.62 -47.41
N PRO A 118 -16.33 -3.31 -48.57
CA PRO A 118 -15.12 -3.35 -49.37
C PRO A 118 -14.74 -1.94 -49.80
N PHE A 119 -13.55 -1.50 -49.41
CA PHE A 119 -12.99 -0.23 -49.87
C PHE A 119 -13.00 -0.21 -51.40
N ALA A 120 -13.67 0.81 -51.97
CA ALA A 120 -13.73 1.02 -53.40
C ALA A 120 -12.30 1.11 -53.96
N LYS A 121 -11.98 0.23 -54.93
CA LYS A 121 -10.72 0.33 -55.67
C LYS A 121 -10.72 1.66 -56.43
N ALA A 122 -9.78 2.54 -56.11
CA ALA A 122 -9.48 3.70 -56.94
C ALA A 122 -9.04 3.20 -58.32
N SER A 123 -9.69 3.75 -59.37
CA SER A 123 -9.36 3.50 -60.78
C SER A 123 -8.05 4.17 -61.18
#